data_AF-A0A0G0TF04-F1
#
_entry.id   AF-A0A0G0TF04-F1
#
_cell.length_a   1.000
_cell.length_b   1.000
_cell.length_c   1.000
_cell.angle_alpha   90.00
_cell.angle_beta   90.00
_cell.angle_gamma   90.00
#
_symmetry.space_group_name_H-M   'P 1'
#
loop_
_entity.id
_entity.type
_entity.pdbx_description
1 polymer ?
#
loop_
_entity_poly.entity_id
_entity_poly.type
_entity_poly.pdbx_seq_one_letter_code
_entity_poly.pdbx_strand_id
1 'polypeptide(L)'
;EPGNQAVVEGWDKTGGMGSGSAKILKYSADRVIVRVELKENGFLVLTDNFYPSWKARITESGQELTIYPTDYTLRGVAIPKGTHIVEFYATLL
;
A
#
# COMPACT_ATOMS: atom_id res chain seq x y z
N GLU A 1 -11.64 -20.08 3.06
CA GLU A 1 -12.05 -18.84 3.76
C GLU A 1 -11.02 -17.78 3.41
N PRO A 2 -11.37 -16.56 2.95
CA PRO A 2 -10.33 -15.57 2.68
C PRO A 2 -9.78 -15.13 4.03
N GLY A 3 -8.59 -15.62 4.35
CA GLY A 3 -7.90 -15.36 5.60
C GLY A 3 -7.44 -13.91 5.68
N ASN A 4 -7.45 -13.34 6.88
CA ASN A 4 -6.80 -12.07 7.20
C ASN A 4 -5.27 -12.19 7.16
N GLN A 5 -4.72 -12.83 6.13
CA GLN A 5 -3.31 -13.12 5.98
C GLN A 5 -2.91 -12.79 4.55
N ALA A 6 -1.94 -11.88 4.42
CA ALA A 6 -1.23 -11.60 3.18
C ALA A 6 0.23 -11.99 3.41
N VAL A 7 0.84 -12.67 2.44
CA VAL A 7 2.27 -12.99 2.49
C VAL A 7 3.02 -11.83 1.84
N VAL A 8 3.84 -11.14 2.62
CA VAL A 8 4.69 -10.05 2.15
C VAL A 8 6.12 -10.56 2.04
N GLU A 9 6.66 -10.61 0.82
CA GLU A 9 8.05 -11.00 0.61
C GLU A 9 9.01 -9.87 1.03
N GLY A 10 10.00 -10.17 1.88
CA GLY A 10 11.05 -9.23 2.30
C GLY A 10 10.67 -8.23 3.40
N TRP A 11 9.52 -8.39 4.07
CA TRP A 11 9.10 -7.53 5.19
C TRP A 11 9.35 -8.20 6.55
N ASP A 12 10.42 -7.79 7.23
CA ASP A 12 10.94 -8.45 8.43
C ASP A 12 10.36 -7.93 9.77
N LYS A 13 9.18 -7.29 9.75
CA LYS A 13 8.52 -6.76 10.97
C LYS A 13 7.18 -7.43 11.23
N THR A 14 7.17 -8.33 12.22
CA THR A 14 5.98 -8.89 12.87
C THR A 14 5.35 -7.86 13.83
N GLY A 15 4.78 -6.79 13.26
CA GLY A 15 3.88 -5.90 14.00
C GLY A 15 2.46 -6.48 14.01
N GLY A 16 1.76 -6.39 15.14
CA GLY A 16 0.38 -6.87 15.25
C GLY A 16 -0.54 -6.30 14.17
N MET A 17 -1.60 -7.02 13.82
CA MET A 17 -2.69 -6.52 12.95
C MET A 17 -3.38 -5.34 13.64
N GLY A 18 -2.79 -4.16 13.57
CA GLY A 18 -3.36 -2.92 14.09
C GLY A 18 -4.67 -2.61 13.36
N SER A 19 -5.68 -2.15 14.11
CA SER A 19 -6.94 -1.70 13.50
C SER A 19 -6.68 -0.48 12.62
N GLY A 20 -6.99 -0.60 11.33
CA GLY A 20 -6.87 0.49 10.36
C GLY A 20 -7.98 0.42 9.33
N SER A 21 -8.22 1.54 8.64
CA SER A 21 -9.17 1.60 7.52
C SER A 21 -8.49 2.16 6.28
N ALA A 22 -8.97 1.73 5.11
CA ALA A 22 -8.51 2.22 3.83
C ALA A 22 -9.72 2.51 2.93
N LYS A 23 -9.67 3.64 2.21
CA LYS A 23 -10.69 4.05 1.26
C LYS A 23 -10.04 4.53 -0.02
N ILE A 24 -10.38 3.90 -1.14
CA ILE A 24 -9.97 4.37 -2.46
C ILE A 24 -10.69 5.69 -2.74
N LEU A 25 -9.93 6.74 -2.99
CA LEU A 25 -10.43 8.06 -3.39
C LEU A 25 -10.46 8.22 -4.92
N LYS A 26 -9.49 7.60 -5.61
CA LYS A 26 -9.42 7.57 -7.07
C LYS A 26 -8.83 6.26 -7.53
N TYR A 27 -9.41 5.70 -8.59
CA TYR A 27 -8.91 4.51 -9.27
C TYR A 27 -8.86 4.76 -10.77
N SER A 28 -7.68 4.65 -11.36
CA SER A 28 -7.43 4.82 -12.79
C SER A 28 -6.24 3.96 -13.22
N ALA A 29 -6.11 3.72 -14.53
CA ALA A 29 -5.12 2.81 -15.09
C ALA A 29 -3.66 3.15 -14.75
N ASP A 30 -3.35 4.44 -14.57
CA ASP A 30 -2.01 4.96 -14.31
C ASP A 30 -1.85 5.54 -12.89
N ARG A 31 -2.93 5.57 -12.10
CA ARG A 31 -2.93 6.22 -10.79
C ARG A 31 -4.00 5.67 -9.87
N VAL A 32 -3.63 5.37 -8.63
CA VAL A 32 -4.57 5.00 -7.56
C VAL A 32 -4.29 5.85 -6.32
N ILE A 33 -5.33 6.45 -5.75
CA ILE A 33 -5.22 7.28 -4.55
C ILE A 33 -6.05 6.63 -3.44
N VAL A 34 -5.40 6.38 -2.31
CA VAL A 34 -6.00 5.70 -1.15
C VAL A 34 -5.82 6.57 0.08
N ARG A 35 -6.93 6.86 0.78
CA ARG A 35 -6.88 7.38 2.14
C ARG A 35 -6.74 6.21 3.10
N VAL A 36 -5.78 6.27 4.00
CA VAL A 36 -5.61 5.29 5.08
C VAL A 36 -5.64 5.97 6.44
N GLU A 37 -6.16 5.26 7.42
CA GLU A 37 -6.16 5.66 8.83
C GLU A 37 -5.68 4.47 9.66
N LEU A 38 -4.52 4.62 10.29
CA LEU A 38 -3.84 3.56 11.02
C LEU A 38 -3.54 4.01 12.45
N LYS A 39 -3.95 3.21 13.45
CA LYS A 39 -3.61 3.48 14.86
C LYS A 39 -2.17 3.14 15.21
N GLU A 40 -1.56 2.24 14.44
CA GLU A 40 -0.19 1.77 14.55
C GLU A 40 0.44 1.74 13.15
N ASN A 41 1.74 1.43 13.05
CA ASN A 41 2.32 1.20 11.73
C ASN A 41 1.60 0.02 11.06
N GLY A 42 1.26 0.17 9.78
CA GLY A 42 0.45 -0.81 9.06
C GLY A 42 0.96 -1.08 7.67
N PHE A 43 0.31 -2.03 7.01
CA PHE A 43 0.63 -2.45 5.67
C PHE A 43 -0.63 -2.37 4.81
N LEU A 44 -0.58 -1.57 3.75
CA LEU A 44 -1.66 -1.45 2.78
C LEU A 44 -1.39 -2.41 1.63
N VAL A 45 -2.35 -3.31 1.37
CA VAL A 45 -2.34 -4.19 0.21
C VAL A 45 -3.35 -3.69 -0.80
N LEU A 46 -2.93 -3.58 -2.06
CA LEU A 46 -3.75 -3.21 -3.20
C LEU A 46 -3.89 -4.43 -4.12
N THR A 47 -5.13 -4.95 -4.22
CA THR A 47 -5.46 -6.21 -4.90
C THR A 47 -5.55 -6.09 -6.42
N ASP A 48 -4.76 -5.22 -7.05
CA ASP A 48 -4.80 -4.95 -8.49
C ASP A 48 -3.48 -5.38 -9.15
N ASN A 49 -3.58 -5.86 -10.38
CA ASN A 49 -2.53 -6.61 -11.07
C ASN A 49 -1.24 -5.78 -11.20
N PHE A 50 -0.12 -6.33 -10.72
CA PHE A 50 1.18 -5.68 -10.69
C PHE A 50 1.78 -5.48 -12.09
N TYR A 51 2.19 -4.24 -12.39
CA TYR A 51 3.18 -3.93 -13.42
C TYR A 51 4.45 -3.38 -12.74
N PRO A 52 5.67 -3.70 -13.21
CA PRO A 52 6.91 -3.32 -12.52
C PRO A 52 7.20 -1.82 -12.41
N SER A 53 6.49 -0.96 -13.15
CA SER A 53 6.79 0.47 -13.30
C SER A 53 6.03 1.40 -12.35
N TRP A 54 5.40 0.87 -11.30
CA TRP A 54 4.66 1.68 -10.33
C TRP A 54 5.57 2.22 -9.23
N LYS A 55 5.26 3.43 -8.77
CA LYS A 55 5.82 4.06 -7.57
C LYS A 55 4.69 4.38 -6.59
N ALA A 56 5.05 4.55 -5.32
CA ALA A 56 4.11 4.90 -4.26
C ALA A 56 4.70 5.98 -3.36
N ARG A 57 3.85 6.90 -2.90
CA ARG A 57 4.27 7.97 -1.98
C ARG A 57 3.15 8.42 -1.05
N ILE A 58 3.53 8.99 0.09
CA ILE A 58 2.63 9.77 0.97
C ILE A 58 2.57 11.20 0.42
N THR A 59 1.39 11.64 -0.02
CA THR A 59 1.29 12.90 -0.80
C THR A 59 1.59 14.15 0.01
N GLU A 60 1.25 14.18 1.30
CA GLU A 60 1.43 15.34 2.15
C GLU A 60 2.89 15.55 2.59
N SER A 61 3.67 14.48 2.70
CA SER A 61 5.10 14.55 3.05
C SER A 61 6.03 14.43 1.86
N GLY A 62 5.52 13.90 0.73
CA GLY A 62 6.34 13.52 -0.42
C GLY A 62 7.22 12.29 -0.19
N GLN A 63 7.07 11.59 0.93
CA GLN A 63 7.87 10.40 1.26
C GLN A 63 7.55 9.26 0.29
N GLU A 64 8.56 8.81 -0.46
CA GLU A 64 8.46 7.61 -1.31
C GLU A 64 8.38 6.34 -0.45
N LEU A 65 7.54 5.41 -0.88
CA LEU A 65 7.28 4.13 -0.22
C LEU A 65 7.80 3.00 -1.09
N THR A 66 8.47 2.03 -0.46
CA THR A 66 8.86 0.79 -1.13
C THR A 66 7.60 -0.02 -1.43
N ILE A 67 7.41 -0.40 -2.70
CA ILE A 67 6.37 -1.35 -3.10
C ILE A 67 6.95 -2.76 -2.96
N TYR A 68 6.26 -3.58 -2.18
CA TYR A 68 6.56 -4.99 -2.00
C TYR A 68 5.58 -5.83 -2.83
N PRO A 69 6.07 -6.81 -3.61
CA PRO A 69 5.22 -7.87 -4.13
C PRO A 69 4.52 -8.57 -2.96
N THR A 70 3.19 -8.60 -3.00
CA THR A 70 2.34 -9.25 -1.98
C THR A 70 1.45 -10.25 -2.68
N ASP A 71 1.30 -11.47 -2.16
CA ASP A 71 0.51 -12.54 -2.78
C ASP A 71 0.74 -12.68 -4.30
N TYR A 72 2.01 -12.72 -4.72
CA TYR A 72 2.51 -12.84 -6.09
C TYR A 72 2.26 -11.63 -7.01
N THR A 73 1.03 -11.15 -7.15
CA THR A 73 0.67 -10.09 -8.12
C THR A 73 0.09 -8.83 -7.49
N LEU A 74 -0.04 -8.77 -6.17
CA LEU A 74 -0.56 -7.61 -5.47
C LEU A 74 0.56 -6.65 -5.08
N ARG A 75 0.17 -5.41 -4.79
CA ARG A 75 1.07 -4.34 -4.38
C ARG A 75 0.88 -4.03 -2.91
N GLY A 76 1.96 -4.16 -2.14
CA GLY A 76 1.99 -3.83 -0.72
C GLY A 76 2.87 -2.61 -0.43
N VAL A 77 2.44 -1.73 0.46
CA VAL A 77 3.29 -0.65 1.00
C VAL A 77 3.15 -0.57 2.50
N ALA A 78 4.26 -0.32 3.18
CA ALA A 78 4.24 -0.04 4.60
C ALA A 78 4.02 1.45 4.86
N ILE A 79 3.16 1.74 5.84
CA ILE A 79 2.71 3.09 6.14
C ILE A 79 2.88 3.32 7.64
N PRO A 80 3.49 4.45 8.05
CA PRO A 80 3.55 4.80 9.46
C PRO A 80 2.15 5.01 10.04
N LYS A 81 2.05 4.94 11.38
CA LYS A 81 0.81 5.30 12.08
C LYS A 81 0.36 6.71 11.69
N GLY A 82 -0.95 6.91 11.57
CA GLY A 82 -1.53 8.21 11.22
C GLY A 82 -2.61 8.12 10.15
N THR A 83 -3.05 9.30 9.69
CA THR A 83 -3.94 9.45 8.54
C THR A 83 -3.11 9.93 7.36
N HIS A 84 -3.12 9.18 6.28
CA HIS A 84 -2.30 9.46 5.10
C HIS A 84 -3.10 9.36 3.81
N ILE A 85 -2.67 10.12 2.81
CA ILE A 85 -3.08 9.91 1.42
C ILE A 85 -1.90 9.26 0.70
N VAL A 86 -2.09 8.00 0.31
CA VAL A 86 -1.12 7.23 -0.47
C VAL A 86 -1.50 7.33 -1.94
N GLU A 87 -0.55 7.79 -2.75
CA GLU A 87 -0.66 7.80 -4.19
C GLU A 87 0.24 6.73 -4.79
N PHE A 88 -0.36 5.79 -5.52
CA PHE A 88 0.31 4.91 -6.46
C PHE A 88 0.24 5.55 -7.84
N TYR A 89 1.37 5.62 -8.54
CA TYR A 89 1.42 6.18 -9.89
C TYR A 89 2.37 5.38 -10.79
N ALA A 90 1.95 5.13 -12.02
CA ALA A 90 2.80 4.53 -13.03
C ALA A 90 3.79 5.58 -13.56
N THR A 91 5.07 5.24 -13.62
CA THR A 91 6.02 6.00 -14.43
C THR A 91 6.06 5.37 -15.81
N LEU A 92 5.53 6.08 -16.81
CA LEU A 92 5.78 5.73 -18.22
C LEU A 92 7.29 5.87 -18.47
N LEU A 93 7.90 4.83 -19.04
CA LEU A 93 9.25 4.88 -19.60
C LEU A 93 9.25 5.75 -20.86
#